data_AF-E3GCD2-F1
#
_entry.id   AF-E3GCD2-F1
#
_cell.length_a   1.000
_cell.length_b   1.000
_cell.length_c   1.000
_cell.angle_alpha   90.00
_cell.angle_beta   90.00
_cell.angle_gamma   90.00
#
_symmetry.space_group_name_H-M   'P 1'
#
loop_
_entity.id
_entity.type
_entity.pdbx_description
1 polymer ?
#
loop_
_entity_poly.entity_id
_entity_poly.type
_entity_poly.pdbx_seq_one_letter_code
_entity_poly.pdbx_strand_id
1 'polypeptide(L)'
;MSSISGIDIVTGLLIPVVLYLIKKIIDWTGKIVGNPRPKRKYQFDKIPADKKVEIFSKIDALKEKKTTPHVLVQMKLLYEQLGMYLPVWHCHQLVSCMAAENISSLDVRLRGFLKNTIIGHYPEKGFSVNTKVVRRSYVITTLFGIFAVAMFIYAGWDSISSFWRSKETGLFILFLLIYASAIITVIGYIISQIEDIYLGSKFGHLFETWLRNHPPCNDVNPDTSAAMPTEEQASSEGPQEDSLAS
;
A
#
# COMPACT_ATOMS: atom_id res chain seq x y z
N MET A 1 -49.85 31.47 -8.86
CA MET A 1 -48.41 31.67 -9.13
C MET A 1 -47.63 30.72 -8.26
N SER A 2 -46.67 30.04 -8.89
CA SER A 2 -45.91 28.88 -8.45
C SER A 2 -45.11 29.11 -7.16
N SER A 3 -45.29 28.23 -6.17
CA SER A 3 -44.45 28.08 -4.97
C SER A 3 -43.49 26.88 -5.11
N ILE A 4 -42.86 26.72 -6.28
CA ILE A 4 -41.94 25.62 -6.62
C ILE A 4 -40.48 26.13 -6.65
N SER A 5 -39.97 26.75 -5.58
CA SER A 5 -38.60 27.30 -5.64
C SER A 5 -37.74 27.24 -4.37
N GLY A 6 -38.25 26.67 -3.27
CA GLY A 6 -37.45 26.51 -2.04
C GLY A 6 -36.74 25.16 -1.92
N ILE A 7 -37.36 24.09 -2.41
CA ILE A 7 -36.96 22.70 -2.08
C ILE A 7 -35.95 22.14 -3.10
N ASP A 8 -35.99 22.56 -4.36
CA ASP A 8 -35.11 22.03 -5.42
C ASP A 8 -33.64 22.48 -5.28
N ILE A 9 -33.39 23.71 -4.79
CA ILE A 9 -32.02 24.23 -4.64
C ILE A 9 -31.34 23.61 -3.42
N VAL A 10 -32.08 23.44 -2.31
CA VAL A 10 -31.55 22.86 -1.08
C VAL A 10 -31.24 21.38 -1.29
N THR A 11 -32.13 20.63 -1.96
CA THR A 11 -31.95 19.20 -2.21
C THR A 11 -30.85 18.93 -3.26
N GLY A 12 -30.76 19.74 -4.30
CA GLY A 12 -29.73 19.63 -5.35
C GLY A 12 -28.31 19.98 -4.88
N LEU A 13 -28.17 20.86 -3.88
CA LEU A 13 -26.88 21.27 -3.31
C LEU A 13 -26.46 20.40 -2.11
N LEU A 14 -27.40 19.93 -1.28
CA LEU A 14 -27.08 19.11 -0.11
C LEU A 14 -26.47 17.77 -0.52
N ILE A 15 -27.02 17.10 -1.52
CA ILE A 15 -26.58 15.77 -1.96
C ILE A 15 -25.08 15.76 -2.35
N PRO A 16 -24.58 16.65 -3.23
CA PRO A 16 -23.15 16.69 -3.55
C PRO A 16 -22.27 17.11 -2.37
N VAL A 17 -22.75 17.99 -1.49
CA VAL A 17 -22.02 18.41 -0.27
C VAL A 17 -21.89 17.25 0.73
N VAL A 18 -22.96 16.50 0.95
CA VAL A 18 -22.98 15.31 1.82
C VAL A 18 -22.10 14.20 1.23
N LEU A 19 -22.20 13.93 -0.08
CA LEU A 19 -21.31 12.98 -0.76
C LEU A 19 -19.84 13.39 -0.67
N TYR A 20 -19.56 14.70 -0.80
CA TYR A 20 -18.22 15.24 -0.62
C TYR A 20 -17.71 15.07 0.81
N LEU A 21 -18.54 15.34 1.82
CA LEU A 21 -18.22 15.17 3.24
C LEU A 21 -17.97 13.69 3.60
N ILE A 22 -18.82 12.76 3.13
CA ILE A 22 -18.63 11.32 3.31
C ILE A 22 -17.29 10.89 2.70
N LYS A 23 -17.00 11.32 1.47
CA LYS A 23 -15.71 11.05 0.82
C LYS A 23 -14.54 11.60 1.62
N LYS A 24 -14.67 12.81 2.19
CA LYS A 24 -13.64 13.42 3.03
C LYS A 24 -13.42 12.67 4.33
N ILE A 25 -14.49 12.19 4.98
CA ILE A 25 -14.42 11.39 6.22
C ILE A 25 -13.77 10.04 5.95
N ILE A 26 -14.08 9.39 4.81
CA ILE A 26 -13.41 8.15 4.38
C ILE A 26 -11.91 8.39 4.16
N ASP A 27 -11.56 9.45 3.41
CA ASP A 27 -10.15 9.81 3.15
C ASP A 27 -9.40 10.22 4.43
N TRP A 28 -10.07 10.86 5.40
CA TRP A 28 -9.49 11.30 6.67
C TRP A 28 -9.32 10.14 7.66
N THR A 29 -10.33 9.27 7.77
CA THR A 29 -10.25 8.09 8.64
C THR A 29 -9.19 7.10 8.13
N GLY A 30 -9.06 6.96 6.80
CA GLY A 30 -7.97 6.22 6.18
C GLY A 30 -6.57 6.79 6.45
N LYS A 31 -6.45 8.08 6.82
CA LYS A 31 -5.19 8.73 7.23
C LYS A 31 -4.91 8.62 8.72
N ILE A 32 -5.94 8.55 9.58
CA ILE A 32 -5.79 8.52 11.05
C ILE A 32 -5.57 7.10 11.57
N VAL A 33 -6.25 6.11 10.99
CA VAL A 33 -6.30 4.75 11.54
C VAL A 33 -5.15 3.86 11.05
N GLY A 34 -4.39 4.31 10.05
CA GLY A 34 -3.21 3.60 9.57
C GLY A 34 -2.20 4.52 8.91
N ASN A 35 -0.94 4.05 8.84
CA ASN A 35 0.10 4.69 8.05
C ASN A 35 -0.50 5.00 6.66
N PRO A 36 -0.59 6.28 6.24
CA PRO A 36 -1.34 6.65 5.05
C PRO A 36 -0.86 5.80 3.88
N ARG A 37 -1.73 4.91 3.38
CA ARG A 37 -1.40 4.08 2.23
C ARG A 37 -1.05 5.07 1.12
N PRO A 38 0.19 5.11 0.60
CA PRO A 38 0.56 6.08 -0.41
C PRO A 38 -0.41 5.90 -1.57
N LYS A 39 -1.21 6.93 -1.88
CA LYS A 39 -2.14 6.90 -3.01
C LYS A 39 -1.28 6.71 -4.25
N ARG A 40 -1.31 5.52 -4.84
CA ARG A 40 -0.55 5.20 -6.04
C ARG A 40 -1.01 6.10 -7.16
N LYS A 41 -0.10 6.94 -7.66
CA LYS A 41 -0.36 7.81 -8.81
C LYS A 41 -0.54 6.98 -10.08
N TYR A 42 0.26 5.92 -10.20
CA TYR A 42 0.25 5.00 -11.33
C TYR A 42 -0.24 3.62 -10.90
N GLN A 43 -1.03 2.97 -11.77
CA GLN A 43 -1.62 1.67 -11.52
C GLN A 43 -1.19 0.74 -12.66
N PHE A 44 -0.50 -0.35 -12.31
CA PHE A 44 0.12 -1.24 -13.29
C PHE A 44 -0.90 -1.79 -14.30
N ASP A 45 -2.12 -2.12 -13.87
CA ASP A 45 -3.22 -2.58 -14.71
C ASP A 45 -3.71 -1.53 -15.71
N LYS A 46 -3.59 -0.24 -15.40
CA LYS A 46 -4.08 0.87 -16.24
C LYS A 46 -3.07 1.40 -17.23
N ILE A 47 -1.82 1.00 -17.13
CA ILE A 47 -0.77 1.44 -18.06
C ILE A 47 -0.86 0.56 -19.31
N PRO A 48 -0.90 1.16 -20.52
CA PRO A 48 -1.01 0.39 -21.75
C PRO A 48 0.29 -0.40 -22.02
N ALA A 49 0.16 -1.49 -22.80
CA ALA A 49 1.21 -2.49 -22.97
C ALA A 49 2.46 -1.94 -23.66
N ASP A 50 2.29 -1.09 -24.67
CA ASP A 50 3.35 -0.35 -25.37
C ASP A 50 4.24 0.43 -24.38
N LYS A 51 3.63 1.20 -23.48
CA LYS A 51 4.36 1.96 -22.46
C LYS A 51 5.05 1.06 -21.45
N LYS A 52 4.44 -0.07 -21.09
CA LYS A 52 5.08 -1.06 -20.20
C LYS A 52 6.36 -1.59 -20.82
N VAL A 53 6.30 -2.00 -22.09
CA VAL A 53 7.46 -2.50 -22.84
C VAL A 53 8.55 -1.45 -22.95
N GLU A 54 8.20 -0.20 -23.26
CA GLU A 54 9.16 0.92 -23.33
C GLU A 54 9.84 1.18 -21.97
N ILE A 55 9.10 1.12 -20.86
CA ILE A 55 9.70 1.31 -19.54
C ILE A 55 10.60 0.12 -19.18
N PHE A 56 10.18 -1.11 -19.46
CA PHE A 56 11.01 -2.29 -19.22
C PHE A 56 12.31 -2.26 -20.04
N SER A 57 12.28 -1.86 -21.31
CA SER A 57 13.48 -1.75 -22.13
C SER A 57 14.46 -0.68 -21.60
N LYS A 58 13.95 0.46 -21.10
CA LYS A 58 14.77 1.46 -20.40
C LYS A 58 15.40 0.90 -19.13
N ILE A 59 14.66 0.08 -18.37
CA ILE A 59 15.20 -0.57 -17.17
C ILE A 59 16.32 -1.54 -17.55
N ASP A 60 16.13 -2.35 -18.59
CA ASP A 60 17.16 -3.30 -19.03
C ASP A 60 18.42 -2.59 -19.53
N ALA A 61 18.29 -1.52 -20.31
CA ALA A 61 19.43 -0.68 -20.70
C ALA A 61 20.16 -0.02 -19.51
N LEU A 62 19.45 0.22 -18.40
CA LEU A 62 20.08 0.70 -17.16
C LEU A 62 20.79 -0.42 -16.38
N LYS A 63 20.34 -1.68 -16.49
CA LYS A 63 20.99 -2.84 -15.84
C LYS A 63 22.36 -3.15 -16.42
N GLU A 64 22.55 -2.90 -17.71
CA GLU A 64 23.84 -3.09 -18.39
C GLU A 64 24.91 -2.08 -17.95
N LYS A 65 24.51 -0.98 -17.32
CA LYS A 65 25.42 0.05 -16.82
C LYS A 65 25.96 -0.32 -15.44
N LYS A 66 27.16 0.18 -15.12
CA LYS A 66 27.72 0.06 -13.76
C LYS A 66 26.73 0.59 -12.72
N THR A 67 26.40 -0.24 -11.73
CA THR A 67 25.46 0.12 -10.66
C THR A 67 26.02 1.28 -9.85
N THR A 68 25.38 2.45 -9.97
CA THR A 68 25.64 3.64 -9.17
C THR A 68 24.35 4.04 -8.45
N PRO A 69 24.42 4.80 -7.34
CA PRO A 69 23.22 5.30 -6.66
C PRO A 69 22.28 6.06 -7.61
N HIS A 70 22.84 6.81 -8.57
CA HIS A 70 22.06 7.52 -9.58
C HIS A 70 21.28 6.57 -10.50
N VAL A 71 21.92 5.51 -11.00
CA VAL A 71 21.26 4.47 -11.83
C VAL A 71 20.15 3.77 -11.04
N LEU A 72 20.40 3.46 -9.76
CA LEU A 72 19.41 2.80 -8.90
C LEU A 72 18.19 3.69 -8.66
N VAL A 73 18.38 5.01 -8.47
CA VAL A 73 17.28 5.98 -8.38
C VAL A 73 16.50 6.07 -9.69
N GLN A 74 17.17 6.10 -10.84
CA GLN A 74 16.48 6.10 -12.15
C GLN A 74 15.62 4.85 -12.34
N MET A 75 16.16 3.67 -12.04
CA MET A 75 15.40 2.41 -12.08
C MET A 75 14.20 2.45 -11.14
N LYS A 76 14.37 2.96 -9.92
CA LYS A 76 13.29 3.10 -8.95
C LYS A 76 12.15 3.98 -9.49
N LEU A 77 12.48 5.12 -10.09
CA LEU A 77 11.47 6.02 -10.67
C LEU A 77 10.71 5.35 -11.82
N LEU A 78 11.39 4.59 -12.67
CA LEU A 78 10.74 3.83 -13.75
C LEU A 78 9.78 2.76 -13.21
N TYR A 79 10.16 2.05 -12.14
CA TYR A 79 9.27 1.10 -11.47
C TYR A 79 8.06 1.77 -10.81
N GLU A 80 8.24 2.94 -10.19
CA GLU A 80 7.13 3.71 -9.63
C GLU A 80 6.19 4.27 -10.72
N GLN A 81 6.71 4.62 -11.90
CA GLN A 81 5.90 4.98 -13.07
C GLN A 81 5.05 3.80 -13.56
N LEU A 82 5.51 2.57 -13.35
CA LEU A 82 4.72 1.36 -13.57
C LEU A 82 3.72 1.06 -12.45
N GLY A 83 3.73 1.83 -11.35
CA GLY A 83 2.90 1.56 -10.18
C GLY A 83 3.43 0.43 -9.28
N MET A 84 4.69 0.02 -9.46
CA MET A 84 5.40 -0.94 -8.62
C MET A 84 6.26 -0.21 -7.59
N TYR A 85 5.69 -0.03 -6.40
CA TYR A 85 6.35 0.66 -5.27
C TYR A 85 7.03 -0.36 -4.35
N LEU A 86 8.05 -1.05 -4.87
CA LEU A 86 8.90 -1.99 -4.13
C LEU A 86 10.39 -1.60 -4.29
N PRO A 87 11.30 -2.12 -3.45
CA PRO A 87 12.74 -2.00 -3.69
C PRO A 87 13.12 -2.51 -5.09
N VAL A 88 14.10 -1.87 -5.74
CA VAL A 88 14.48 -2.16 -7.15
C VAL A 88 14.81 -3.63 -7.38
N TRP A 89 15.62 -4.24 -6.50
CA TRP A 89 15.96 -5.66 -6.56
C TRP A 89 14.71 -6.56 -6.53
N HIS A 90 13.71 -6.16 -5.77
CA HIS A 90 12.47 -6.91 -5.60
C HIS A 90 11.49 -6.71 -6.76
N CYS A 91 11.50 -5.52 -7.37
CA CYS A 91 10.82 -5.30 -8.65
C CYS A 91 11.37 -6.22 -9.75
N HIS A 92 12.68 -6.43 -9.81
CA HIS A 92 13.27 -7.38 -10.78
C HIS A 92 12.77 -8.81 -10.54
N GLN A 93 12.79 -9.28 -9.29
CA GLN A 93 12.27 -10.60 -8.92
C GLN A 93 10.78 -10.76 -9.25
N LEU A 94 9.98 -9.72 -9.00
CA LEU A 94 8.56 -9.73 -9.33
C LEU A 94 8.34 -9.86 -10.83
N VAL A 95 9.08 -9.11 -11.65
CA VAL A 95 9.00 -9.21 -13.12
C VAL A 95 9.41 -10.60 -13.61
N SER A 96 10.48 -11.17 -13.05
CA SER A 96 10.90 -12.55 -13.37
C SER A 96 9.84 -13.58 -12.98
N CYS A 97 9.21 -13.44 -11.80
CA CYS A 97 8.10 -14.29 -11.38
C CYS A 97 6.91 -14.17 -12.32
N MET A 98 6.55 -12.95 -12.72
CA MET A 98 5.46 -12.73 -13.67
C MET A 98 5.71 -13.41 -15.02
N ALA A 99 6.94 -13.35 -15.51
CA ALA A 99 7.30 -14.03 -16.75
C ALA A 99 7.28 -15.57 -16.60
N ALA A 100 7.82 -16.10 -15.50
CA ALA A 100 7.90 -17.54 -15.26
C ALA A 100 6.52 -18.20 -15.04
N GLU A 101 5.66 -17.55 -14.25
CA GLU A 101 4.31 -18.05 -13.93
C GLU A 101 3.26 -17.60 -14.96
N ASN A 102 3.69 -16.96 -16.06
CA ASN A 102 2.83 -16.41 -17.11
C ASN A 102 1.69 -15.52 -16.55
N ILE A 103 2.02 -14.67 -15.59
CA ILE A 103 1.07 -13.77 -14.93
C ILE A 103 0.79 -12.59 -15.86
N SER A 104 -0.47 -12.48 -16.28
CA SER A 104 -0.92 -11.34 -17.07
C SER A 104 -0.82 -10.03 -16.29
N SER A 105 -0.51 -8.94 -17.00
CA SER A 105 -0.49 -7.59 -16.40
C SER A 105 -1.86 -7.10 -15.91
N LEU A 106 -2.94 -7.79 -16.27
CA LEU A 106 -4.31 -7.55 -15.84
C LEU A 106 -4.76 -8.48 -14.69
N ASP A 107 -3.87 -9.31 -14.15
CA ASP A 107 -4.22 -10.22 -13.05
C ASP A 107 -4.67 -9.43 -11.81
N VAL A 108 -5.88 -9.71 -11.34
CA VAL A 108 -6.50 -9.05 -10.18
C VAL A 108 -5.73 -9.33 -8.89
N ARG A 109 -5.06 -10.49 -8.79
CA ARG A 109 -4.22 -10.86 -7.64
C ARG A 109 -2.95 -10.00 -7.58
N LEU A 110 -2.29 -9.82 -8.72
CA LEU A 110 -1.14 -8.93 -8.86
C LEU A 110 -1.53 -7.50 -8.52
N ARG A 111 -2.68 -7.03 -9.00
CA ARG A 111 -3.22 -5.72 -8.66
C ARG A 111 -3.46 -5.55 -7.17
N GLY A 112 -4.04 -6.55 -6.49
CA GLY A 112 -4.24 -6.53 -5.04
C GLY A 112 -2.91 -6.44 -4.26
N PHE A 113 -1.90 -7.19 -4.69
CA PHE A 113 -0.55 -7.14 -4.11
C PHE A 113 0.13 -5.78 -4.36
N LEU A 114 0.08 -5.31 -5.60
CA LEU A 114 0.42 -3.96 -6.02
C LEU A 114 -0.64 -2.92 -5.62
N LYS A 115 -1.45 -3.18 -4.61
CA LYS A 115 -2.20 -2.13 -3.90
C LYS A 115 -1.72 -2.08 -2.46
N ASN A 116 -1.48 -3.25 -1.88
CA ASN A 116 -1.12 -3.44 -0.48
C ASN A 116 0.29 -4.07 -0.34
N THR A 117 1.34 -3.36 -0.78
CA THR A 117 2.75 -3.80 -0.61
C THR A 117 3.17 -3.92 0.86
N ILE A 118 2.43 -3.29 1.78
CA ILE A 118 2.61 -3.40 3.23
C ILE A 118 2.36 -4.85 3.73
N ILE A 119 1.69 -5.70 2.94
CA ILE A 119 1.48 -7.12 3.23
C ILE A 119 2.80 -7.90 3.20
N GLY A 120 3.80 -7.43 2.46
CA GLY A 120 5.13 -8.03 2.39
C GLY A 120 6.02 -7.62 3.55
N HIS A 121 6.71 -8.60 4.13
CA HIS A 121 7.96 -8.35 4.85
C HIS A 121 9.12 -8.59 3.89
N TYR A 122 10.03 -7.62 3.81
CA TYR A 122 11.14 -7.59 2.85
C TYR A 122 12.49 -7.68 3.59
N PRO A 123 12.87 -8.87 4.09
CA PRO A 123 14.22 -9.07 4.60
C PRO A 123 15.25 -8.94 3.48
N GLU A 124 16.51 -8.65 3.81
CA GLU A 124 17.60 -8.41 2.85
C GLU A 124 17.79 -9.53 1.81
N LYS A 125 17.34 -10.76 2.11
CA LYS A 125 17.53 -11.95 1.27
C LYS A 125 16.23 -12.65 0.86
N GLY A 126 15.08 -11.99 0.94
CA GLY A 126 13.85 -12.65 0.50
C GLY A 126 12.58 -11.85 0.70
N PHE A 127 11.48 -12.57 0.67
CA PHE A 127 10.14 -12.05 0.91
C PHE A 127 9.33 -13.08 1.66
N SER A 128 8.55 -12.60 2.61
CA SER A 128 7.56 -13.41 3.30
C SER A 128 6.30 -12.60 3.48
N VAL A 129 5.15 -13.24 3.34
CA VAL A 129 3.88 -12.58 3.67
C VAL A 129 3.80 -12.37 5.19
N ASN A 130 3.67 -11.12 5.62
CA ASN A 130 3.53 -10.80 7.03
C ASN A 130 2.10 -11.09 7.51
N THR A 131 1.87 -12.32 7.96
CA THR A 131 0.55 -12.78 8.44
C THR A 131 0.02 -11.94 9.60
N LYS A 132 0.89 -11.39 10.45
CA LYS A 132 0.49 -10.46 11.53
C LYS A 132 -0.06 -9.16 10.97
N VAL A 133 0.58 -8.59 9.94
CA VAL A 133 0.12 -7.35 9.29
C VAL A 133 -1.16 -7.58 8.47
N VAL A 134 -1.28 -8.72 7.79
CA VAL A 134 -2.53 -9.12 7.11
C VAL A 134 -3.67 -9.23 8.12
N ARG A 135 -3.49 -9.98 9.21
CA ARG A 135 -4.49 -10.12 10.28
C ARG A 135 -4.84 -8.78 10.91
N ARG A 136 -3.85 -7.93 11.20
CA ARG A 136 -4.07 -6.59 11.74
C ARG A 136 -4.86 -5.72 10.76
N SER A 137 -4.58 -5.81 9.46
CA SER A 137 -5.30 -5.07 8.41
C SER A 137 -6.75 -5.50 8.31
N TYR A 138 -7.03 -6.80 8.41
CA TYR A 138 -8.41 -7.30 8.51
C TYR A 138 -9.11 -6.76 9.74
N VAL A 139 -8.51 -6.91 10.93
CA VAL A 139 -9.11 -6.46 12.20
C VAL A 139 -9.42 -4.97 12.17
N ILE A 140 -8.48 -4.13 11.71
CA ILE A 140 -8.69 -2.68 11.59
C ILE A 140 -9.83 -2.37 10.61
N THR A 141 -9.86 -3.03 9.45
CA THR A 141 -10.89 -2.79 8.43
C THR A 141 -12.27 -3.20 8.94
N THR A 142 -12.37 -4.38 9.57
CA THR A 142 -13.62 -4.87 10.15
C THR A 142 -14.11 -3.99 11.29
N LEU A 143 -13.23 -3.60 12.23
CA LEU A 143 -13.60 -2.69 13.33
C LEU A 143 -14.07 -1.35 12.79
N PHE A 144 -13.34 -0.75 11.84
CA PHE A 144 -13.77 0.49 11.19
C PHE A 144 -15.14 0.35 10.53
N GLY A 145 -15.39 -0.76 9.82
CA GLY A 145 -16.69 -1.04 9.22
C GLY A 145 -17.82 -1.11 10.24
N ILE A 146 -17.63 -1.84 11.34
CA ILE A 146 -18.63 -1.96 12.42
C ILE A 146 -18.91 -0.59 13.05
N PHE A 147 -17.86 0.16 13.40
CA PHE A 147 -18.02 1.49 13.98
C PHE A 147 -18.71 2.47 13.02
N ALA A 148 -18.34 2.46 11.74
CA ALA A 148 -18.96 3.33 10.74
C ALA A 148 -20.46 3.02 10.56
N VAL A 149 -20.81 1.74 10.42
CA VAL A 149 -22.22 1.32 10.31
C VAL A 149 -23.01 1.68 11.56
N ALA A 150 -22.46 1.42 12.76
CA ALA A 150 -23.11 1.79 14.02
C ALA A 150 -23.38 3.29 14.13
N MET A 151 -22.40 4.13 13.75
CA MET A 151 -22.55 5.58 13.72
C MET A 151 -23.62 6.03 12.72
N PHE A 152 -23.67 5.45 11.53
CA PHE A 152 -24.72 5.76 10.54
C PHE A 152 -26.11 5.31 11.01
N ILE A 153 -26.22 4.17 11.69
CA ILE A 153 -27.49 3.71 12.28
C ILE A 153 -27.93 4.65 13.39
N TYR A 154 -27.03 5.05 14.30
CA TYR A 154 -27.36 5.94 15.39
C TYR A 154 -27.77 7.34 14.89
N ALA A 155 -26.96 7.95 14.02
CA ALA A 155 -27.26 9.25 13.42
C ALA A 155 -28.53 9.20 12.55
N GLY A 156 -28.70 8.11 11.80
CA GLY A 156 -29.90 7.83 11.02
C GLY A 156 -31.13 7.76 11.91
N TRP A 157 -31.09 6.98 12.99
CA TRP A 157 -32.20 6.85 13.92
C TRP A 157 -32.58 8.18 14.57
N ASP A 158 -31.61 8.93 15.08
CA ASP A 158 -31.84 10.23 15.72
C ASP A 158 -32.54 11.22 14.76
N SER A 159 -31.97 11.42 13.57
CA SER A 159 -32.52 12.32 12.56
C SER A 159 -33.88 11.86 12.01
N ILE A 160 -34.02 10.58 11.63
CA ILE A 160 -35.26 10.00 11.10
C ILE A 160 -36.38 10.07 12.13
N SER A 161 -36.08 9.79 13.41
CA SER A 161 -37.08 9.87 14.49
C SER A 161 -37.58 11.29 14.73
N SER A 162 -36.71 12.30 14.56
CA SER A 162 -37.08 13.72 14.63
C SER A 162 -38.04 14.10 13.50
N PHE A 163 -37.73 13.73 12.25
CA PHE A 163 -38.61 14.00 11.10
C PHE A 163 -39.93 13.23 11.14
N TRP A 164 -39.91 12.02 11.71
CA TRP A 164 -41.14 11.26 11.97
C TRP A 164 -42.04 11.97 12.98
N ARG A 165 -41.46 12.49 14.07
CA ARG A 165 -42.20 13.25 15.10
C ARG A 165 -42.74 14.58 14.57
N SER A 166 -42.00 15.27 13.68
CA SER A 166 -42.47 16.51 13.03
C SER A 166 -43.50 16.27 11.92
N LYS A 167 -43.81 15.01 11.57
CA LYS A 167 -44.71 14.61 10.46
C LYS A 167 -44.26 15.10 9.08
N GLU A 168 -42.97 15.40 8.91
CA GLU A 168 -42.40 15.83 7.63
C GLU A 168 -42.03 14.62 6.76
N THR A 169 -43.04 14.02 6.13
CA THR A 169 -42.91 12.78 5.33
C THR A 169 -41.89 12.89 4.19
N GLY A 170 -41.76 14.05 3.54
CA GLY A 170 -40.78 14.26 2.48
C GLY A 170 -39.33 14.18 2.97
N LEU A 171 -39.02 14.86 4.08
CA LEU A 171 -37.69 14.84 4.68
C LEU A 171 -37.37 13.47 5.30
N PHE A 172 -38.37 12.83 5.91
CA PHE A 172 -38.24 11.46 6.41
C PHE A 172 -37.78 10.48 5.32
N ILE A 173 -38.47 10.45 4.16
CA ILE A 173 -38.11 9.54 3.05
C ILE A 173 -36.73 9.88 2.49
N LEU A 174 -36.42 11.17 2.32
CA LEU A 174 -35.14 11.63 1.79
C LEU A 174 -33.97 11.19 2.67
N PHE A 175 -34.02 11.48 3.97
CA PHE A 175 -32.94 11.12 4.89
C PHE A 175 -32.81 9.60 5.05
N LEU A 176 -33.93 8.86 5.05
CA LEU A 176 -33.91 7.40 5.08
C LEU A 176 -33.15 6.81 3.88
N LEU A 177 -33.38 7.33 2.66
CA LEU A 177 -32.64 6.91 1.47
C LEU A 177 -31.16 7.29 1.53
N ILE A 178 -30.82 8.47 2.05
CA ILE A 178 -29.44 8.92 2.22
C ILE A 178 -28.70 7.98 3.18
N TYR A 179 -29.25 7.70 4.36
CA TYR A 179 -28.60 6.79 5.32
C TYR A 179 -28.52 5.35 4.80
N ALA A 180 -29.55 4.85 4.13
CA ALA A 180 -29.51 3.53 3.50
C ALA A 180 -28.40 3.43 2.45
N SER A 181 -28.29 4.41 1.55
CA SER A 181 -27.24 4.44 0.53
C SER A 181 -25.84 4.59 1.12
N ALA A 182 -25.68 5.38 2.18
CA ALA A 182 -24.42 5.52 2.91
C ALA A 182 -23.98 4.20 3.55
N ILE A 183 -24.90 3.49 4.23
CA ILE A 183 -24.63 2.18 4.84
C ILE A 183 -24.22 1.16 3.77
N ILE A 184 -24.96 1.08 2.66
CA ILE A 184 -24.63 0.18 1.53
C ILE A 184 -23.23 0.52 0.97
N THR A 185 -22.91 1.80 0.81
CA THR A 185 -21.61 2.25 0.30
C THR A 185 -20.48 1.86 1.25
N VAL A 186 -20.67 2.01 2.57
CA VAL A 186 -19.69 1.60 3.58
C VAL A 186 -19.50 0.09 3.54
N ILE A 187 -20.57 -0.70 3.51
CA ILE A 187 -20.49 -2.16 3.44
C ILE A 187 -19.73 -2.59 2.18
N GLY A 188 -20.09 -2.03 1.02
CA GLY A 188 -19.42 -2.32 -0.25
C GLY A 188 -17.93 -1.95 -0.23
N TYR A 189 -17.59 -0.82 0.40
CA TYR A 189 -16.19 -0.41 0.59
C TYR A 189 -15.41 -1.40 1.47
N ILE A 190 -15.99 -1.87 2.56
CA ILE A 190 -15.36 -2.85 3.46
C ILE A 190 -15.14 -4.19 2.74
N ILE A 191 -16.15 -4.68 2.02
CA ILE A 191 -16.03 -5.92 1.22
C ILE A 191 -14.89 -5.79 0.21
N SER A 192 -14.85 -4.69 -0.54
CA SER A 192 -13.80 -4.45 -1.54
C SER A 192 -12.41 -4.40 -0.92
N GLN A 193 -12.26 -3.78 0.26
CA GLN A 193 -10.97 -3.74 0.97
C GLN A 193 -10.53 -5.12 1.47
N ILE A 194 -11.47 -5.93 1.97
CA ILE A 194 -11.20 -7.30 2.43
C ILE A 194 -10.77 -8.18 1.26
N GLU A 195 -11.44 -8.06 0.11
CA GLU A 195 -11.11 -8.77 -1.12
C GLU A 195 -9.72 -8.38 -1.64
N ASP A 196 -9.39 -7.10 -1.67
CA ASP A 196 -8.06 -6.62 -2.08
C ASP A 196 -6.95 -7.15 -1.17
N ILE A 197 -7.19 -7.23 0.15
CA ILE A 197 -6.23 -7.81 1.10
C ILE A 197 -6.07 -9.31 0.85
N TYR A 198 -7.17 -10.03 0.60
CA TYR A 198 -7.17 -11.46 0.34
C TYR A 198 -6.40 -11.80 -0.94
N LEU A 199 -6.73 -11.12 -2.04
CA LEU A 199 -6.09 -11.30 -3.33
C LEU A 199 -4.61 -10.93 -3.29
N GLY A 200 -4.28 -9.84 -2.59
CA GLY A 200 -2.89 -9.43 -2.38
C GLY A 200 -2.09 -10.44 -1.55
N SER A 201 -2.68 -11.01 -0.49
CA SER A 201 -2.05 -12.07 0.30
C SER A 201 -1.85 -13.36 -0.51
N LYS A 202 -2.85 -13.74 -1.32
CA LYS A 202 -2.77 -14.93 -2.18
C LYS A 202 -1.65 -14.81 -3.20
N PHE A 203 -1.51 -13.64 -3.84
CA PHE A 203 -0.39 -13.37 -4.73
C PHE A 203 0.94 -13.36 -3.96
N GLY A 204 0.98 -12.74 -2.78
CA GLY A 204 2.17 -12.74 -1.93
C GLY A 204 2.66 -14.16 -1.63
N HIS A 205 1.78 -15.09 -1.27
CA HIS A 205 2.17 -16.48 -1.02
C HIS A 205 2.67 -17.21 -2.27
N LEU A 206 2.07 -16.94 -3.44
CA LEU A 206 2.57 -17.45 -4.72
C LEU A 206 3.99 -16.94 -4.97
N PHE A 207 4.21 -15.64 -4.78
CA PHE A 207 5.51 -15.02 -4.99
C PHE A 207 6.57 -15.49 -3.98
N GLU A 208 6.19 -15.66 -2.71
CA GLU A 208 7.03 -16.25 -1.67
C GLU A 208 7.45 -17.69 -2.03
N THR A 209 6.51 -18.49 -2.54
CA THR A 209 6.78 -19.86 -2.97
C THR A 209 7.72 -19.87 -4.18
N TRP A 210 7.49 -18.98 -5.15
CA TRP A 210 8.35 -18.84 -6.32
C TRP A 210 9.77 -18.44 -5.93
N LEU A 211 9.94 -17.47 -5.02
CA LEU A 211 11.25 -17.04 -4.51
C LEU A 211 11.97 -18.14 -3.74
N ARG A 212 11.24 -19.00 -3.02
CA ARG A 212 11.83 -20.16 -2.34
C ARG A 212 12.38 -21.18 -3.34
N ASN A 213 11.71 -21.36 -4.47
CA ASN A 213 12.09 -22.30 -5.53
C ASN A 213 13.16 -21.72 -6.47
N HIS A 214 13.26 -20.38 -6.54
CA HIS A 214 14.25 -19.65 -7.32
C HIS A 214 14.99 -18.68 -6.39
N PRO A 215 15.82 -19.20 -5.47
CA PRO A 215 16.61 -18.34 -4.62
C PRO A 215 17.45 -17.42 -5.51
N PRO A 216 17.59 -16.13 -5.17
CA PRO A 216 18.45 -15.24 -5.92
C PRO A 216 19.85 -15.87 -5.99
N CYS A 217 20.37 -16.09 -7.20
CA CYS A 217 21.76 -16.49 -7.37
C CYS A 217 22.62 -15.44 -6.68
N ASN A 218 23.25 -15.81 -5.57
CA ASN A 218 24.30 -15.02 -4.95
C ASN A 218 25.56 -15.16 -5.80
N ASP A 219 25.57 -14.52 -6.96
CA ASP A 219 26.79 -14.23 -7.69
C ASP A 219 26.85 -12.70 -7.88
N VAL A 220 27.33 -12.02 -6.83
CA VAL A 220 28.48 -11.09 -6.84
C VAL A 220 28.68 -10.55 -5.42
N ASN A 221 29.65 -11.18 -4.73
CA ASN A 221 30.51 -10.72 -3.64
C ASN A 221 29.89 -10.23 -2.30
N PRO A 222 29.91 -11.06 -1.23
CA PRO A 222 30.04 -10.56 0.13
C PRO A 222 31.49 -10.11 0.33
N ASP A 223 31.70 -8.87 0.73
CA ASP A 223 32.92 -8.41 1.40
C ASP A 223 34.26 -9.02 0.95
N THR A 224 34.98 -8.31 0.07
CA THR A 224 36.45 -8.37 0.15
C THR A 224 36.87 -7.69 1.45
N SER A 225 36.83 -8.45 2.54
CA SER A 225 37.65 -8.21 3.71
C SER A 225 39.10 -8.56 3.34
N ALA A 226 39.97 -7.54 3.33
CA ALA A 226 41.33 -7.58 3.88
C ALA A 226 42.22 -6.54 3.18
N ALA A 227 42.40 -5.40 3.83
CA ALA A 227 43.71 -4.76 4.01
C ALA A 227 43.55 -3.60 5.01
N MET A 228 43.52 -3.91 6.31
CA MET A 228 44.17 -3.00 7.26
C MET A 228 45.67 -3.21 7.07
N PRO A 229 46.47 -2.19 6.74
CA PRO A 229 47.90 -2.26 6.94
C PRO A 229 48.16 -2.10 8.43
N THR A 230 48.57 -3.19 9.08
CA THR A 230 49.35 -3.13 10.32
C THR A 230 50.81 -3.11 9.89
N GLU A 231 51.49 -1.98 10.11
CA GLU A 231 52.89 -1.89 10.56
C GLU A 231 53.31 -0.42 10.53
N GLU A 232 53.46 0.17 11.72
CA GLU A 232 54.68 0.90 12.07
C GLU A 232 54.74 1.03 13.60
N GLN A 233 55.58 0.17 14.19
CA GLN A 233 56.15 0.40 15.51
C GLN A 233 57.01 1.67 15.42
N ALA A 234 56.50 2.77 15.98
CA ALA A 234 57.36 3.87 16.42
C ALA A 234 57.68 3.65 17.90
N SER A 235 58.95 3.28 18.11
CA SER A 235 59.70 3.26 19.36
C SER A 235 59.21 4.30 20.39
N SER A 236 58.86 3.85 21.59
CA SER A 236 58.85 4.70 22.78
C SER A 236 59.74 4.01 23.81
N GLU A 237 60.97 4.53 23.91
CA GLU A 237 61.93 4.20 24.96
C GLU A 237 61.34 4.52 26.33
N GLY A 238 61.44 3.56 27.25
CA GLY A 238 61.22 3.76 28.66
C GLY A 238 61.74 2.54 29.41
N PRO A 239 62.91 2.61 30.06
CA PRO A 239 63.48 1.47 30.77
C PRO A 239 62.90 1.40 32.18
N GLN A 240 62.37 0.24 32.57
CA GLN A 240 62.17 -0.08 33.98
C GLN A 240 62.39 -1.57 34.20
N GLU A 241 63.66 -1.93 34.41
CA GLU A 241 64.05 -3.18 35.05
C GLU A 241 64.01 -2.97 36.57
N ASP A 242 63.23 -3.80 37.28
CA ASP A 242 63.40 -4.06 38.69
C ASP A 242 63.59 -5.58 38.86
N SER A 243 64.79 -5.98 39.28
CA SER A 243 65.03 -7.24 39.99
C SER A 243 66.32 -7.16 40.80
N LEU A 244 66.13 -6.84 42.08
CA LEU A 244 66.62 -7.53 43.27
C LEU A 244 68.07 -8.10 43.33
N ALA A 245 68.77 -7.63 44.37
CA ALA A 245 69.57 -8.40 45.33
C ALA A 245 71.01 -8.80 44.97
N SER A 246 71.98 -8.02 45.46
CA SER A 246 72.85 -8.34 46.62
C SER A 246 73.76 -7.16 46.95
#